data_AF-A0A6P1FNW6-F1
#
_entry.id   AF-A0A6P1FNW6-F1
#
_cell.length_a   1.000
_cell.length_b   1.000
_cell.length_c   1.000
_cell.angle_alpha   90.00
_cell.angle_beta   90.00
_cell.angle_gamma   90.00
#
_symmetry.space_group_name_H-M   'P 1'
#
loop_
_entity.id
_entity.type
_entity.pdbx_description
1 polymer ?
#
loop_
_entity_poly.entity_id
_entity_poly.type
_entity_poly.pdbx_seq_one_letter_code
_entity_poly.pdbx_strand_id
1 'polypeptide(L)'
;MARIYDCSVDTDLLTGTRLARTAIGRGELVVIPTDTVYGVAANAFDAAAVQRLLDAKGRTRQSPPPVLIGDVAALDALAENVPEAVRDLAREFWPGGLTIVLHAQPSLVWDLGETRGTVALRMPDNPVTIELLAETGPLAVSSANRTGAPSATTAQEAFDQLGDSVDVYLDAGAAGSRYTDRPVGASESSTIVDATALSFEGGTLRILRQGVVSAERIREVVGDLLPDPDAPREETPEPDAGRAGAVLSGDSQEPDEAATGSDPYAFERTPSARPDWASGARLQDDSAPADPAPINPADPLDADPSSTSTSTTTNGSAPGTPGTGASRTDSAPGE
;
A
#
# COMPACT_ATOMS: atom_id res chain seq x y z
N MET A 1 -15.94 17.59 2.24
CA MET A 1 -16.01 17.83 0.78
C MET A 1 -14.61 17.67 0.29
N ALA A 2 -14.39 16.68 -0.57
CA ALA A 2 -13.07 16.34 -1.06
C ALA A 2 -12.40 17.54 -1.76
N ARG A 3 -11.08 17.71 -1.58
CA ARG A 3 -10.30 18.74 -2.28
C ARG A 3 -8.99 18.18 -2.83
N ILE A 4 -8.66 18.62 -4.04
CA ILE A 4 -7.36 18.48 -4.70
C ILE A 4 -6.43 19.61 -4.24
N TYR A 5 -5.20 19.24 -3.89
CA TYR A 5 -4.10 20.13 -3.52
C TYR A 5 -2.97 19.98 -4.53
N ASP A 6 -2.63 21.07 -5.21
CA ASP A 6 -1.53 21.12 -6.18
C ASP A 6 -0.19 21.12 -5.44
N CYS A 7 0.52 19.99 -5.48
CA CYS A 7 1.80 19.78 -4.81
C CYS A 7 2.96 20.47 -5.52
N SER A 8 2.74 21.10 -6.69
CA SER A 8 3.73 21.99 -7.32
C SER A 8 3.74 23.41 -6.71
N VAL A 9 2.76 23.73 -5.86
CA VAL A 9 2.63 25.00 -5.15
C VAL A 9 2.91 24.79 -3.65
N ASP A 10 3.99 25.35 -3.13
CA ASP A 10 4.46 25.15 -1.74
C ASP A 10 3.37 25.22 -0.66
N THR A 11 2.43 26.18 -0.78
CA THR A 11 1.34 26.35 0.21
C THR A 11 0.30 25.24 0.15
N ASP A 12 0.00 24.72 -1.05
CA ASP A 12 -0.95 23.63 -1.24
C ASP A 12 -0.28 22.27 -0.96
N LEU A 13 1.02 22.10 -1.27
CA LEU A 13 1.84 20.97 -0.79
C LEU A 13 1.79 20.86 0.74
N LEU A 14 2.24 21.89 1.46
CA LEU A 14 2.29 21.90 2.94
C LEU A 14 0.91 21.75 3.59
N THR A 15 -0.15 22.27 2.95
CA THR A 15 -1.52 22.12 3.44
C THR A 15 -2.06 20.73 3.16
N GLY A 16 -1.83 20.22 1.96
CA GLY A 16 -2.26 18.91 1.47
C GLY A 16 -1.65 17.77 2.27
N THR A 17 -0.33 17.71 2.41
CA THR A 17 0.36 16.63 3.15
C THR A 17 -0.06 16.62 4.63
N ARG A 18 -0.16 17.79 5.27
CA ARG A 18 -0.66 17.92 6.65
C ARG A 18 -2.09 17.39 6.80
N LEU A 19 -2.98 17.68 5.85
CA LEU A 19 -4.35 17.19 5.89
C LEU A 19 -4.44 15.69 5.55
N ALA A 20 -3.66 15.21 4.59
CA ALA A 20 -3.52 13.80 4.24
C ALA A 20 -3.08 12.96 5.46
N ARG A 21 -2.01 13.38 6.15
CA ARG A 21 -1.57 12.75 7.42
C ARG A 21 -2.68 12.73 8.46
N THR A 22 -3.45 13.82 8.56
CA THR A 22 -4.56 13.92 9.52
C THR A 22 -5.70 12.95 9.15
N ALA A 23 -6.07 12.86 7.87
CA ALA A 23 -7.10 11.95 7.37
C ALA A 23 -6.71 10.48 7.57
N ILE A 24 -5.46 10.11 7.21
CA ILE A 24 -4.90 8.77 7.47
C ILE A 24 -4.94 8.43 8.97
N GLY A 25 -4.61 9.39 9.84
CA GLY A 25 -4.72 9.24 11.30
C GLY A 25 -6.15 9.11 11.83
N ARG A 26 -7.17 9.53 11.06
CA ARG A 26 -8.61 9.30 11.33
C ARG A 26 -9.14 8.00 10.71
N GLY A 27 -8.30 7.24 9.98
CA GLY A 27 -8.70 6.06 9.23
C GLY A 27 -9.48 6.37 7.95
N GLU A 28 -9.38 7.61 7.45
CA GLU A 28 -10.00 8.05 6.20
C GLU A 28 -9.08 7.80 5.00
N LEU A 29 -9.65 7.86 3.80
CA LEU A 29 -8.92 7.61 2.56
C LEU A 29 -8.28 8.88 2.01
N VAL A 30 -7.08 8.73 1.45
CA VAL A 30 -6.33 9.78 0.75
C VAL A 30 -5.93 9.28 -0.63
N VAL A 31 -6.05 10.11 -1.66
CA VAL A 31 -5.46 9.85 -2.97
C VAL A 31 -4.07 10.48 -3.05
N ILE A 32 -3.09 9.64 -3.42
CA ILE A 32 -1.66 9.95 -3.45
C ILE A 32 -1.07 9.69 -4.85
N PRO A 33 -0.11 10.52 -5.30
CA PRO A 33 0.61 10.31 -6.56
C PRO A 33 1.65 9.20 -6.42
N THR A 34 1.86 8.40 -7.46
CA THR A 34 3.01 7.47 -7.55
C THR A 34 3.69 7.59 -8.91
N ASP A 35 4.86 6.98 -9.06
CA ASP A 35 5.59 6.86 -10.32
C ASP A 35 4.82 6.11 -11.43
N THR A 36 3.86 5.25 -11.07
CA THR A 36 3.10 4.44 -12.05
C THR A 36 1.70 4.99 -12.35
N VAL A 37 0.87 5.12 -11.31
CA VAL A 37 -0.56 5.48 -11.38
C VAL A 37 -0.94 6.10 -10.04
N TYR A 38 -2.02 6.87 -9.97
CA TYR A 38 -2.51 7.38 -8.69
C TYR A 38 -3.02 6.24 -7.80
N GLY A 39 -2.69 6.30 -6.52
CA GLY A 39 -3.14 5.37 -5.49
C GLY A 39 -4.21 5.99 -4.61
N VAL A 40 -5.20 5.20 -4.18
CA VAL A 40 -6.01 5.52 -3.00
C VAL A 40 -5.47 4.69 -1.82
N ALA A 41 -5.20 5.38 -0.72
CA ALA A 41 -4.42 4.91 0.40
C ALA A 41 -5.22 4.94 1.71
N ALA A 42 -4.91 3.98 2.57
CA ALA A 42 -5.39 3.85 3.95
C ALA A 42 -4.22 3.46 4.87
N ASN A 43 -4.35 3.70 6.17
CA ASN A 43 -3.40 3.16 7.16
C ASN A 43 -3.40 1.63 7.11
N ALA A 44 -2.24 0.99 6.87
CA ALA A 44 -2.13 -0.46 6.76
C ALA A 44 -2.46 -1.21 8.07
N PHE A 45 -2.38 -0.54 9.22
CA PHE A 45 -2.61 -1.11 10.54
C PHE A 45 -4.02 -0.82 11.10
N ASP A 46 -4.85 -0.03 10.39
CA ASP A 46 -6.25 0.19 10.74
C ASP A 46 -7.17 -0.68 9.85
N ALA A 47 -7.66 -1.78 10.42
CA ALA A 47 -8.59 -2.70 9.76
C ALA A 47 -9.86 -2.01 9.21
N ALA A 48 -10.35 -0.96 9.88
CA ALA A 48 -11.51 -0.21 9.42
C ALA A 48 -11.16 0.71 8.23
N ALA A 49 -9.96 1.31 8.23
CA ALA A 49 -9.46 2.08 7.10
C ALA A 49 -9.22 1.19 5.86
N VAL A 50 -8.64 0.00 6.05
CA VAL A 50 -8.50 -0.99 4.97
C VAL A 50 -9.85 -1.46 4.44
N GLN A 51 -10.85 -1.70 5.30
CA GLN A 51 -12.19 -2.06 4.84
C GLN A 51 -12.82 -0.92 4.01
N ARG A 52 -12.71 0.35 4.45
CA ARG A 52 -13.14 1.51 3.65
C ARG A 52 -12.45 1.56 2.28
N LEU A 53 -11.16 1.27 2.22
CA LEU A 53 -10.40 1.20 0.96
C LEU A 53 -10.96 0.13 0.01
N LEU A 54 -11.25 -1.07 0.53
CA LEU A 54 -11.85 -2.16 -0.26
C LEU A 54 -13.26 -1.80 -0.74
N ASP A 55 -14.09 -1.22 0.14
CA ASP A 55 -15.46 -0.78 -0.14
C ASP A 55 -15.47 0.30 -1.24
N ALA A 56 -14.59 1.30 -1.15
CA ALA A 56 -14.43 2.36 -2.15
C ALA A 56 -13.94 1.85 -3.52
N LYS A 57 -13.32 0.67 -3.58
CA LYS A 57 -13.00 -0.04 -4.83
C LYS A 57 -14.12 -0.95 -5.33
N GLY A 58 -15.06 -1.35 -4.46
CA GLY A 58 -15.96 -2.48 -4.71
C GLY A 58 -15.20 -3.80 -4.82
N ARG A 59 -14.10 -3.98 -4.08
CA ARG A 59 -13.31 -5.22 -4.06
C ARG A 59 -13.72 -6.12 -2.89
N THR A 60 -13.65 -7.42 -3.12
CA THR A 60 -13.70 -8.41 -2.03
C THR A 60 -12.37 -8.45 -1.29
N ARG A 61 -12.39 -9.04 -0.09
CA ARG A 61 -11.19 -9.22 0.75
C ARG A 61 -10.19 -10.24 0.18
N GLN A 62 -10.52 -10.92 -0.93
CA GLN A 62 -9.68 -11.93 -1.57
C GLN A 62 -8.52 -11.36 -2.40
N SER A 63 -8.57 -10.07 -2.72
CA SER A 63 -7.53 -9.35 -3.46
C SER A 63 -6.93 -8.25 -2.57
N PRO A 64 -6.12 -8.61 -1.56
CA PRO A 64 -5.55 -7.66 -0.60
C PRO A 64 -4.73 -6.58 -1.29
N PRO A 65 -4.75 -5.33 -0.81
CA PRO A 65 -3.97 -4.24 -1.38
C PRO A 65 -2.48 -4.43 -1.06
N PRO A 66 -1.56 -4.06 -1.98
CA PRO A 66 -0.16 -3.89 -1.61
C PRO A 66 0.02 -2.79 -0.57
N VAL A 67 1.07 -2.92 0.23
CA VAL A 67 1.49 -1.93 1.22
C VAL A 67 2.68 -1.15 0.65
N LEU A 68 2.56 0.18 0.62
CA LEU A 68 3.66 1.07 0.27
C LEU A 68 4.49 1.40 1.51
N ILE A 69 5.80 1.49 1.31
CA ILE A 69 6.80 1.78 2.36
C ILE A 69 7.68 2.97 1.97
N GLY A 70 8.04 3.80 2.94
CA GLY A 70 8.88 5.00 2.74
C GLY A 70 10.38 4.77 2.88
N ASP A 71 10.80 3.58 3.31
CA ASP A 71 12.20 3.18 3.53
C ASP A 71 12.36 1.68 3.25
N VAL A 72 13.47 1.28 2.64
CA VAL A 72 13.85 -0.13 2.46
C VAL A 72 14.03 -0.83 3.81
N ALA A 73 14.42 -0.14 4.88
CA ALA A 73 14.49 -0.72 6.22
C ALA A 73 13.13 -1.26 6.73
N ALA A 74 12.01 -0.76 6.22
CA ALA A 74 10.69 -1.30 6.55
C ALA A 74 10.45 -2.69 5.93
N LEU A 75 11.23 -3.11 4.92
CA LEU A 75 11.15 -4.46 4.33
C LEU A 75 11.38 -5.54 5.40
N ASP A 76 12.45 -5.40 6.18
CA ASP A 76 12.84 -6.36 7.23
C ASP A 76 11.88 -6.33 8.45
N ALA A 77 11.22 -5.18 8.67
CA ALA A 77 10.19 -5.03 9.70
C ALA A 77 8.82 -5.59 9.27
N LEU A 78 8.57 -5.76 7.97
CA LEU A 78 7.26 -6.17 7.44
C LEU A 78 7.24 -7.59 6.85
N ALA A 79 8.36 -8.07 6.31
CA ALA A 79 8.48 -9.39 5.70
C ALA A 79 9.40 -10.33 6.50
N GLU A 80 9.05 -11.61 6.54
CA GLU A 80 9.83 -12.66 7.19
C GLU A 80 10.94 -13.19 6.26
N ASN A 81 12.13 -13.45 6.81
CA ASN A 81 13.24 -14.17 6.16
C ASN A 81 13.59 -13.69 4.74
N VAL A 82 13.67 -12.37 4.53
CA VAL A 82 13.89 -11.71 3.23
C VAL A 82 15.16 -12.24 2.52
N PRO A 83 15.02 -12.97 1.39
CA PRO A 83 16.16 -13.56 0.64
C PRO A 83 17.06 -12.50 -0.03
N GLU A 84 18.34 -12.82 -0.29
CA GLU A 84 19.27 -11.86 -0.90
C GLU A 84 18.82 -11.42 -2.30
N ALA A 85 18.29 -12.33 -3.14
CA ALA A 85 17.76 -11.98 -4.46
C ALA A 85 16.59 -10.98 -4.39
N VAL A 86 15.85 -10.94 -3.28
CA VAL A 86 14.81 -9.92 -3.03
C VAL A 86 15.45 -8.58 -2.63
N ARG A 87 16.58 -8.59 -1.93
CA ARG A 87 17.37 -7.39 -1.65
C ARG A 87 18.03 -6.85 -2.91
N ASP A 88 18.50 -7.70 -3.83
CA ASP A 88 18.97 -7.29 -5.15
C ASP A 88 17.86 -6.60 -5.95
N LEU A 89 16.67 -7.22 -6.03
CA LEU A 89 15.51 -6.59 -6.66
C LEU A 89 15.13 -5.25 -6.01
N ALA A 90 15.16 -5.16 -4.68
CA ALA A 90 14.90 -3.91 -3.98
C ALA A 90 15.98 -2.85 -4.30
N ARG A 91 17.27 -3.21 -4.25
CA ARG A 91 18.38 -2.30 -4.58
C ARG A 91 18.30 -1.73 -6.00
N GLU A 92 17.80 -2.52 -6.95
CA GLU A 92 17.75 -2.15 -8.37
C GLU A 92 16.44 -1.48 -8.81
N PHE A 93 15.31 -1.79 -8.15
CA PHE A 93 13.98 -1.33 -8.57
C PHE A 93 13.23 -0.46 -7.56
N TRP A 94 13.77 -0.25 -6.35
CA TRP A 94 13.20 0.65 -5.34
C TRP A 94 14.10 1.87 -5.08
N PRO A 95 13.55 3.10 -5.04
CA PRO A 95 12.15 3.45 -5.28
C PRO A 95 11.72 3.20 -6.74
N GLY A 96 10.50 2.70 -6.97
CA GLY A 96 9.99 2.51 -8.33
C GLY A 96 8.86 1.49 -8.51
N GLY A 97 8.72 1.03 -9.75
CA GLY A 97 7.58 0.28 -10.28
C GLY A 97 7.58 -1.23 -10.05
N LEU A 98 8.32 -1.76 -9.06
CA LEU A 98 8.29 -3.18 -8.69
C LEU A 98 7.52 -3.38 -7.36
N THR A 99 6.68 -4.41 -7.31
CA THR A 99 6.01 -4.88 -6.09
C THR A 99 6.40 -6.33 -5.84
N ILE A 100 6.83 -6.65 -4.62
CA ILE A 100 7.35 -7.97 -4.25
C ILE A 100 6.44 -8.58 -3.20
N VAL A 101 5.93 -9.79 -3.45
CA VAL A 101 5.13 -10.57 -2.49
C VAL A 101 6.04 -11.50 -1.70
N LEU A 102 5.96 -11.40 -0.37
CA LEU A 102 6.77 -12.14 0.60
C LEU A 102 5.87 -12.73 1.68
N HIS A 103 6.42 -13.62 2.51
CA HIS A 103 5.77 -13.96 3.78
C HIS A 103 5.77 -12.74 4.71
N ALA A 104 4.64 -12.44 5.33
CA ALA A 104 4.52 -11.33 6.29
C ALA A 104 5.13 -11.73 7.63
N GLN A 105 5.74 -10.78 8.35
CA GLN A 105 6.24 -11.03 9.71
C GLN A 105 5.10 -11.54 10.62
N PRO A 106 5.21 -12.75 11.23
CA PRO A 106 4.12 -13.36 11.99
C PRO A 106 3.68 -12.58 13.24
N SER A 107 4.51 -11.64 13.71
CA SER A 107 4.23 -10.76 14.85
C SER A 107 3.35 -9.55 14.50
N LEU A 108 3.09 -9.29 13.22
CA LEU A 108 2.28 -8.14 12.79
C LEU A 108 0.79 -8.40 13.00
N VAL A 109 0.17 -7.50 13.76
CA VAL A 109 -1.29 -7.41 13.88
C VAL A 109 -1.77 -6.35 12.89
N TRP A 110 -2.16 -6.80 11.71
CA TRP A 110 -2.84 -6.00 10.68
C TRP A 110 -3.93 -6.81 10.00
N ASP A 111 -4.84 -6.13 9.32
CA ASP A 111 -5.91 -6.78 8.57
C ASP A 111 -6.02 -6.20 7.16
N LEU A 112 -5.21 -6.76 6.26
CA LEU A 112 -5.16 -6.40 4.84
C LEU A 112 -6.20 -7.17 3.99
N GLY A 113 -7.03 -8.03 4.60
CA GLY A 113 -7.86 -9.01 3.91
C GLY A 113 -7.30 -10.44 3.95
N GLU A 114 -7.70 -11.28 3.00
CA GLU A 114 -7.28 -12.70 2.92
C GLU A 114 -5.86 -12.85 2.34
N THR A 115 -4.84 -12.38 3.06
CA THR A 115 -3.44 -12.42 2.59
C THR A 115 -2.79 -13.80 2.63
N ARG A 116 -3.39 -14.77 3.34
CA ARG A 116 -2.84 -16.13 3.56
C ARG A 116 -1.41 -16.13 4.14
N GLY A 117 -1.09 -15.13 4.97
CA GLY A 117 0.24 -14.98 5.60
C GLY A 117 1.29 -14.34 4.70
N THR A 118 0.88 -13.67 3.62
CA THR A 118 1.78 -12.92 2.73
C THR A 118 1.58 -11.40 2.85
N VAL A 119 2.50 -10.63 2.29
CA VAL A 119 2.35 -9.19 2.05
C VAL A 119 3.01 -8.82 0.73
N ALA A 120 2.35 -7.95 -0.04
CA ALA A 120 2.90 -7.35 -1.26
C ALA A 120 3.47 -5.96 -0.91
N LEU A 121 4.79 -5.79 -0.97
CA LEU A 121 5.48 -4.54 -0.60
C LEU A 121 5.98 -3.79 -1.84
N ARG A 122 6.03 -2.45 -1.75
CA ARG A 122 6.66 -1.56 -2.75
C ARG A 122 7.11 -0.25 -2.13
N MET A 123 8.29 0.23 -2.51
CA MET A 123 8.70 1.61 -2.28
C MET A 123 8.43 2.44 -3.56
N PRO A 124 7.46 3.37 -3.57
CA PRO A 124 7.12 4.16 -4.77
C PRO A 124 8.15 5.27 -5.02
N ASP A 125 8.42 5.60 -6.27
CA ASP A 125 9.30 6.72 -6.64
C ASP A 125 8.52 8.01 -6.86
N ASN A 126 7.94 8.53 -5.77
CA ASN A 126 7.31 9.85 -5.78
C ASN A 126 7.66 10.59 -4.48
N PRO A 127 8.33 11.75 -4.53
CA PRO A 127 8.79 12.47 -3.33
C PRO A 127 7.68 12.79 -2.34
N VAL A 128 6.51 13.25 -2.81
CA VAL A 128 5.36 13.62 -1.96
C VAL A 128 4.85 12.39 -1.19
N THR A 129 4.79 11.23 -1.86
CA THR A 129 4.36 9.99 -1.24
C THR A 129 5.43 9.39 -0.32
N ILE A 130 6.72 9.50 -0.64
CA ILE A 130 7.81 9.07 0.25
C ILE A 130 7.84 9.92 1.54
N GLU A 131 7.68 11.24 1.44
CA GLU A 131 7.58 12.13 2.60
C GLU A 131 6.37 11.78 3.47
N LEU A 132 5.19 11.58 2.85
CA LEU A 132 4.00 11.16 3.57
C LEU A 132 4.20 9.81 4.29
N LEU A 133 4.79 8.82 3.61
CA LEU A 133 5.09 7.50 4.18
C LEU A 133 6.10 7.55 5.35
N ALA A 134 7.05 8.50 5.31
CA ALA A 134 7.98 8.72 6.42
C ALA A 134 7.29 9.27 7.67
N GLU A 135 6.20 10.05 7.51
CA GLU A 135 5.41 10.58 8.64
C GLU A 135 4.27 9.65 9.11
N THR A 136 3.61 8.94 8.19
CA THR A 136 2.45 8.08 8.52
C THR A 136 2.83 6.63 8.83
N GLY A 137 4.02 6.20 8.41
CA GLY A 137 4.33 4.79 8.28
C GLY A 137 3.62 4.12 7.10
N PRO A 138 3.70 2.77 6.99
CA PRO A 138 3.21 2.01 5.85
C PRO A 138 1.72 2.20 5.56
N LEU A 139 1.38 2.34 4.28
CA LEU A 139 0.00 2.54 3.80
C LEU A 139 -0.45 1.38 2.92
N ALA A 140 -1.67 0.88 3.16
CA ALA A 140 -2.35 -0.03 2.25
C ALA A 140 -2.87 0.79 1.06
N VAL A 141 -2.51 0.42 -0.17
CA VAL A 141 -2.81 1.23 -1.37
C VAL A 141 -3.37 0.37 -2.50
N SER A 142 -4.42 0.84 -3.14
CA SER A 142 -4.91 0.31 -4.42
C SER A 142 -4.92 1.43 -5.46
N SER A 143 -4.95 1.11 -6.75
CA SER A 143 -5.10 2.10 -7.82
C SER A 143 -6.35 2.96 -7.63
N ALA A 144 -6.27 4.25 -7.95
CA ALA A 144 -7.28 5.28 -7.65
C ALA A 144 -8.50 5.27 -8.62
N ASN A 145 -8.89 4.09 -9.09
CA ASN A 145 -9.99 3.86 -10.02
C ASN A 145 -11.08 2.94 -9.44
N ARG A 146 -12.31 3.01 -9.94
CA ARG A 146 -13.33 1.99 -9.61
C ARG A 146 -12.95 0.65 -10.26
N THR A 147 -13.36 -0.47 -9.66
CA THR A 147 -13.10 -1.79 -10.27
C THR A 147 -13.71 -1.86 -11.68
N GLY A 148 -12.91 -2.29 -12.66
CA GLY A 148 -13.26 -2.33 -14.08
C GLY A 148 -13.02 -1.03 -14.87
N ALA A 149 -12.79 0.11 -14.21
CA ALA A 149 -12.45 1.37 -14.88
C ALA A 149 -10.94 1.50 -15.15
N PRO A 150 -10.48 2.35 -16.10
CA PRO A 150 -9.06 2.65 -16.30
C PRO A 150 -8.39 3.20 -15.04
N SER A 151 -7.09 2.91 -14.87
CA SER A 151 -6.31 3.46 -13.76
C SER A 151 -6.16 4.97 -13.91
N ALA A 152 -6.30 5.72 -12.82
CA ALA A 152 -6.08 7.16 -12.84
C ALA A 152 -4.58 7.47 -12.97
N THR A 153 -4.22 8.33 -13.91
CA THR A 153 -2.87 8.86 -14.13
C THR A 153 -2.71 10.29 -13.65
N THR A 154 -3.82 10.97 -13.32
CA THR A 154 -3.87 12.31 -12.72
C THR A 154 -4.78 12.34 -11.48
N ALA A 155 -4.61 13.34 -10.62
CA ALA A 155 -5.49 13.53 -9.46
C ALA A 155 -6.95 13.81 -9.85
N GLN A 156 -7.18 14.51 -10.98
CA GLN A 156 -8.52 14.78 -11.49
C GLN A 156 -9.24 13.50 -11.92
N GLU A 157 -8.57 12.60 -12.65
CA GLU A 157 -9.15 11.29 -13.02
C GLU A 157 -9.49 10.43 -11.79
N ALA A 158 -8.70 10.53 -10.72
CA ALA A 158 -8.99 9.88 -9.45
C ALA A 158 -10.19 10.53 -8.74
N PHE A 159 -10.31 11.86 -8.81
CA PHE A 159 -11.42 12.63 -8.24
C PHE A 159 -12.74 12.31 -8.92
N ASP A 160 -12.77 12.31 -10.26
CA ASP A 160 -13.95 11.98 -11.06
C ASP A 160 -14.47 10.57 -10.78
N GLN A 161 -13.56 9.64 -10.41
CA GLN A 161 -13.92 8.27 -10.07
C GLN A 161 -14.33 8.10 -8.59
N LEU A 162 -13.68 8.77 -7.64
CA LEU A 162 -13.86 8.47 -6.20
C LEU A 162 -14.63 9.55 -5.42
N GLY A 163 -14.59 10.81 -5.85
CA GLY A 163 -15.30 11.94 -5.24
C GLY A 163 -15.18 12.00 -3.71
N ASP A 164 -16.31 12.29 -3.04
CA ASP A 164 -16.38 12.40 -1.57
C ASP A 164 -16.17 11.06 -0.79
N SER A 165 -15.76 9.96 -1.43
CA SER A 165 -15.29 8.75 -0.70
C SER A 165 -13.86 8.89 -0.18
N VAL A 166 -13.15 9.95 -0.56
CA VAL A 166 -11.75 10.27 -0.21
C VAL A 166 -11.71 11.68 0.36
N ASP A 167 -11.02 11.92 1.48
CA ASP A 167 -11.02 13.24 2.14
C ASP A 167 -10.04 14.23 1.47
N VAL A 168 -8.88 13.72 1.03
CA VAL A 168 -7.78 14.52 0.48
C VAL A 168 -7.22 13.91 -0.79
N TYR A 169 -6.98 14.75 -1.79
CA TYR A 169 -6.32 14.39 -3.05
C TYR A 169 -5.03 15.23 -3.18
N LEU A 170 -3.89 14.57 -3.31
CA LEU A 170 -2.59 15.22 -3.56
C LEU A 170 -2.28 15.11 -5.05
N ASP A 171 -2.11 16.22 -5.76
CA ASP A 171 -1.76 16.26 -7.19
C ASP A 171 -0.29 16.61 -7.38
N ALA A 172 0.51 15.69 -7.92
CA ALA A 172 1.90 15.91 -8.29
C ALA A 172 2.13 15.73 -9.80
N GLY A 173 1.11 16.04 -10.61
CA GLY A 173 1.15 15.92 -12.07
C GLY A 173 0.89 14.50 -12.58
N ALA A 174 1.24 14.25 -13.85
CA ALA A 174 0.94 13.00 -14.52
C ALA A 174 1.87 11.84 -14.11
N ALA A 175 1.29 10.78 -13.56
CA ALA A 175 1.96 9.53 -13.25
C ALA A 175 2.34 8.73 -14.51
N GLY A 176 3.23 7.75 -14.38
CA GLY A 176 3.60 6.82 -15.47
C GLY A 176 4.54 7.40 -16.53
N SER A 177 4.71 8.72 -16.60
CA SER A 177 5.48 9.46 -17.61
C SER A 177 6.94 9.03 -17.76
N ARG A 178 7.55 8.45 -16.72
CA ARG A 178 8.92 7.90 -16.75
C ARG A 178 9.05 6.52 -17.40
N TYR A 179 7.94 5.80 -17.60
CA TYR A 179 7.92 4.41 -18.06
C TYR A 179 7.60 4.32 -19.56
N THR A 180 8.42 4.99 -20.38
CA THR A 180 8.28 5.00 -21.85
C THR A 180 8.47 3.61 -22.46
N ASP A 181 9.38 2.83 -21.89
CA ASP A 181 9.83 1.54 -22.44
C ASP A 181 9.06 0.36 -21.81
N ARG A 182 7.82 0.62 -21.36
CA ARG A 182 6.91 -0.41 -20.82
C ARG A 182 6.68 -1.51 -21.87
N PRO A 183 6.70 -2.80 -21.49
CA PRO A 183 6.41 -3.89 -22.43
C PRO A 183 5.03 -3.78 -23.07
N VAL A 184 4.93 -4.14 -24.35
CA VAL A 184 3.67 -4.07 -25.11
C VAL A 184 2.62 -4.99 -24.46
N GLY A 185 1.43 -4.45 -24.17
CA GLY A 185 0.35 -5.18 -23.50
C GLY A 185 0.46 -5.27 -21.97
N ALA A 186 1.54 -4.76 -21.36
CA ALA A 186 1.70 -4.73 -19.91
C ALA A 186 0.81 -3.67 -19.22
N SER A 187 0.54 -3.87 -17.93
CA SER A 187 -0.17 -2.89 -17.10
C SER A 187 0.62 -1.59 -16.92
N GLU A 188 -0.08 -0.48 -16.75
CA GLU A 188 0.48 0.84 -16.37
C GLU A 188 0.88 0.89 -14.89
N SER A 189 0.42 -0.07 -14.10
CA SER A 189 0.80 -0.25 -12.70
C SER A 189 2.15 -0.98 -12.55
N SER A 190 2.61 -1.10 -11.31
CA SER A 190 3.83 -1.87 -10.99
C SER A 190 3.80 -3.31 -11.51
N THR A 191 4.96 -3.85 -11.86
CA THR A 191 5.11 -5.30 -12.01
C THR A 191 5.01 -5.95 -10.63
N ILE A 192 4.28 -7.05 -10.51
CA ILE A 192 4.15 -7.79 -9.25
C ILE A 192 4.87 -9.13 -9.42
N VAL A 193 5.85 -9.41 -8.55
CA VAL A 193 6.53 -10.70 -8.43
C VAL A 193 6.18 -11.38 -7.12
N ASP A 194 5.96 -12.69 -7.19
CA ASP A 194 5.85 -13.57 -6.04
C ASP A 194 7.21 -14.18 -5.74
N ALA A 195 7.73 -13.85 -4.55
CA ALA A 195 9.02 -14.29 -4.04
C ALA A 195 8.88 -15.24 -2.83
N THR A 196 7.66 -15.63 -2.46
CA THR A 196 7.41 -16.52 -1.30
C THR A 196 8.14 -17.85 -1.42
N ALA A 197 8.20 -18.41 -2.63
CA ALA A 197 8.90 -19.67 -2.90
C ALA A 197 10.42 -19.58 -2.66
N LEU A 198 11.05 -18.40 -2.78
CA LEU A 198 12.51 -18.23 -2.55
C LEU A 198 12.95 -18.51 -1.11
N SER A 199 12.01 -18.61 -0.16
CA SER A 199 12.28 -19.05 1.22
C SER A 199 12.55 -20.56 1.33
N PHE A 200 12.37 -21.33 0.26
CA PHE A 200 12.53 -22.78 0.20
C PHE A 200 13.62 -23.19 -0.80
N GLU A 201 14.29 -24.31 -0.55
CA GLU A 201 15.32 -24.86 -1.45
C GLU A 201 14.73 -25.20 -2.82
N GLY A 202 15.37 -24.73 -3.90
CA GLY A 202 14.88 -24.88 -5.27
C GLY A 202 13.70 -23.97 -5.66
N GLY A 203 13.30 -23.04 -4.79
CA GLY A 203 12.23 -22.08 -5.08
C GLY A 203 12.59 -21.05 -6.13
N THR A 204 11.58 -20.56 -6.86
CA THR A 204 11.72 -19.60 -7.96
C THR A 204 10.73 -18.43 -7.85
N LEU A 205 11.09 -17.31 -8.47
CA LEU A 205 10.23 -16.14 -8.64
C LEU A 205 9.17 -16.40 -9.71
N ARG A 206 8.00 -15.80 -9.52
CA ARG A 206 6.89 -15.83 -10.49
C ARG A 206 6.29 -14.46 -10.68
N ILE A 207 6.18 -13.99 -11.91
CA ILE A 207 5.47 -12.74 -12.22
C ILE A 207 3.96 -12.99 -12.08
N LEU A 208 3.32 -12.30 -11.14
CA LEU A 208 1.86 -12.33 -10.94
C LEU A 208 1.14 -11.32 -11.86
N ARG A 209 1.79 -10.19 -12.15
CA ARG A 209 1.29 -9.16 -13.07
C ARG A 209 2.45 -8.52 -13.78
N GLN A 210 2.47 -8.60 -15.11
CA GLN A 210 3.38 -7.81 -15.92
C GLN A 210 2.93 -6.34 -15.92
N GLY A 211 3.83 -5.45 -15.47
CA GLY A 211 3.63 -4.01 -15.40
C GLY A 211 4.78 -3.25 -16.04
N VAL A 212 5.10 -2.07 -15.51
CA VAL A 212 6.13 -1.18 -16.05
C VAL A 212 7.57 -1.70 -16.01
N VAL A 213 7.89 -2.68 -15.15
CA VAL A 213 9.22 -3.32 -15.10
C VAL A 213 9.18 -4.62 -15.88
N SER A 214 9.99 -4.75 -16.93
CA SER A 214 9.96 -5.93 -17.82
C SER A 214 10.49 -7.21 -17.16
N ALA A 215 10.06 -8.36 -17.66
CA ALA A 215 10.52 -9.67 -17.17
C ALA A 215 12.02 -9.88 -17.43
N GLU A 216 12.52 -9.36 -18.55
CA GLU A 216 13.93 -9.37 -18.95
C GLU A 216 14.76 -8.59 -17.93
N ARG A 217 14.33 -7.37 -17.57
CA ARG A 217 15.00 -6.53 -16.56
C ARG A 217 15.03 -7.19 -15.18
N ILE A 218 13.98 -7.91 -14.80
CA ILE A 218 13.97 -8.68 -13.54
C ILE A 218 14.98 -9.83 -13.63
N ARG A 219 15.02 -10.54 -14.76
CA ARG A 219 15.94 -11.66 -15.02
C ARG A 219 17.41 -11.23 -15.09
N GLU A 220 17.71 -10.02 -15.54
CA GLU A 220 19.07 -9.42 -15.48
C GLU A 220 19.62 -9.37 -14.05
N VAL A 221 18.75 -9.23 -13.03
CA VAL A 221 19.13 -9.16 -11.62
C VAL A 221 19.22 -10.54 -10.96
N VAL A 222 18.24 -11.41 -11.22
CA VAL A 222 18.07 -12.68 -10.47
C VAL A 222 18.45 -13.94 -11.25
N GLY A 223 18.75 -13.81 -12.54
CA GLY A 223 19.08 -14.94 -13.42
C GLY A 223 18.00 -16.01 -13.44
N ASP A 224 18.43 -17.27 -13.37
CA ASP A 224 17.56 -18.46 -13.48
C ASP A 224 16.53 -18.59 -12.33
N LEU A 225 16.65 -17.77 -11.27
CA LEU A 225 15.61 -17.67 -10.24
C LEU A 225 14.27 -17.15 -10.79
N LEU A 226 14.26 -16.45 -11.92
CA LEU A 226 13.04 -16.17 -12.70
C LEU A 226 13.06 -17.03 -13.98
N PRO A 227 12.38 -18.20 -13.99
CA PRO A 227 12.32 -19.07 -15.15
C PRO A 227 11.88 -18.33 -16.41
N ASP A 228 12.39 -18.78 -17.55
CA ASP A 228 11.88 -18.38 -18.85
C ASP A 228 10.57 -19.16 -19.13
N PRO A 229 9.42 -18.49 -19.37
CA PRO A 229 8.17 -19.18 -19.71
C PRO A 229 8.28 -20.02 -21.00
N ASP A 230 9.20 -19.66 -21.91
CA ASP A 230 9.41 -20.33 -23.19
C ASP A 230 10.59 -21.34 -23.15
N ALA A 231 11.26 -21.51 -22.00
CA ALA A 231 12.25 -22.58 -21.85
C ALA A 231 11.60 -23.96 -22.04
N PRO A 232 12.25 -24.88 -22.76
CA PRO A 232 11.83 -26.28 -22.78
C PRO A 232 11.77 -26.79 -21.34
N ARG A 233 10.58 -27.17 -20.87
CA ARG A 233 10.44 -27.85 -19.58
C ARG A 233 11.24 -29.16 -19.69
N GLU A 234 12.26 -29.32 -18.87
CA GLU A 234 12.88 -30.63 -18.71
C GLU A 234 11.83 -31.56 -18.11
N GLU A 235 11.29 -32.45 -18.95
CA GLU A 235 10.37 -33.49 -18.53
C GLU A 235 11.08 -34.34 -17.48
N THR A 236 10.71 -34.13 -16.21
CA THR A 236 11.13 -35.01 -15.13
C THR A 236 10.61 -36.41 -15.49
N PRO A 237 11.46 -37.42 -15.67
CA PRO A 237 11.02 -38.69 -16.23
C PRO A 237 10.00 -39.34 -15.30
N GLU A 238 8.75 -39.47 -15.77
CA GLU A 238 7.72 -40.17 -15.03
C GLU A 238 8.18 -41.61 -14.73
N PRO A 239 7.92 -42.13 -13.52
CA PRO A 239 8.20 -43.52 -13.21
C PRO A 239 7.29 -44.42 -14.08
N ASP A 240 7.90 -45.29 -14.89
CA ASP A 240 7.27 -46.17 -15.88
C ASP A 240 6.04 -46.93 -15.34
N ALA A 241 4.85 -46.38 -15.60
CA ALA A 241 3.56 -46.98 -15.27
C ALA A 241 3.14 -47.97 -16.36
N GLY A 242 3.70 -49.18 -16.28
CA GLY A 242 3.48 -50.24 -17.28
C GLY A 242 2.02 -50.64 -17.52
N ARG A 243 1.52 -50.33 -18.73
CA ARG A 243 0.51 -51.03 -19.54
C ARG A 243 -0.58 -51.90 -18.84
N ALA A 244 -1.80 -51.36 -18.78
CA ALA A 244 -3.07 -52.03 -19.15
C ALA A 244 -4.21 -50.97 -19.07
N GLY A 245 -5.28 -50.94 -19.87
CA GLY A 245 -5.71 -51.71 -21.04
C GLY A 245 -7.04 -51.09 -21.53
N ALA A 246 -7.30 -51.03 -22.84
CA ALA A 246 -8.39 -50.21 -23.40
C ALA A 246 -9.80 -50.85 -23.29
N VAL A 247 -10.86 -50.02 -23.14
CA VAL A 247 -12.11 -50.11 -23.95
C VAL A 247 -13.05 -48.88 -23.81
N LEU A 248 -13.43 -48.33 -24.98
CA LEU A 248 -14.77 -47.89 -25.43
C LEU A 248 -15.55 -46.73 -24.76
N SER A 249 -15.57 -45.61 -25.49
CA SER A 249 -16.73 -44.83 -25.99
C SER A 249 -18.10 -44.83 -25.27
N GLY A 250 -18.58 -43.61 -24.97
CA GLY A 250 -19.98 -43.26 -24.71
C GLY A 250 -20.25 -41.81 -25.18
N ASP A 251 -21.47 -41.52 -25.64
CA ASP A 251 -21.82 -40.35 -26.48
C ASP A 251 -22.75 -39.35 -25.73
N SER A 252 -22.83 -38.12 -26.25
CA SER A 252 -23.88 -37.09 -26.05
C SER A 252 -23.98 -36.38 -24.68
N GLN A 253 -23.78 -35.04 -24.66
CA GLN A 253 -24.83 -34.03 -24.90
C GLN A 253 -24.46 -32.65 -24.29
N GLU A 254 -24.69 -31.54 -25.02
CA GLU A 254 -24.54 -30.16 -24.51
C GLU A 254 -25.63 -29.80 -23.47
N PRO A 255 -25.40 -28.75 -22.65
CA PRO A 255 -26.09 -27.50 -22.98
C PRO A 255 -25.34 -26.17 -22.67
N ASP A 256 -25.52 -25.25 -23.61
CA ASP A 256 -25.92 -23.82 -23.45
C ASP A 256 -24.97 -22.79 -22.80
N GLU A 257 -25.08 -21.56 -23.29
CA GLU A 257 -24.15 -20.45 -23.04
C GLU A 257 -24.35 -19.76 -21.69
N ALA A 258 -23.26 -19.58 -20.94
CA ALA A 258 -23.15 -18.52 -19.93
C ALA A 258 -21.75 -17.90 -20.01
N ALA A 259 -21.68 -16.66 -20.51
CA ALA A 259 -20.42 -15.96 -20.71
C ALA A 259 -19.71 -15.66 -19.37
N THR A 260 -18.75 -16.51 -19.01
CA THR A 260 -17.83 -16.26 -17.89
C THR A 260 -16.72 -15.32 -18.35
N GLY A 261 -16.73 -14.08 -17.84
CA GLY A 261 -15.53 -13.24 -17.86
C GLY A 261 -14.46 -13.93 -17.02
N SER A 262 -13.37 -14.36 -17.64
CA SER A 262 -12.25 -14.99 -16.95
C SER A 262 -11.51 -13.97 -16.09
N ASP A 263 -11.68 -14.08 -14.78
CA ASP A 263 -10.90 -13.31 -13.81
C ASP A 263 -9.45 -13.87 -13.77
N PRO A 264 -8.42 -13.08 -14.14
CA PRO A 264 -7.03 -13.52 -14.11
C PRO A 264 -6.49 -13.75 -12.69
N TYR A 265 -7.25 -13.46 -11.64
CA TYR A 265 -6.89 -13.74 -10.23
C TYR A 265 -7.50 -15.02 -9.67
N ALA A 266 -8.22 -15.82 -10.47
CA ALA A 266 -8.76 -17.11 -10.07
C ALA A 266 -7.65 -18.16 -9.87
N PHE A 267 -7.14 -18.28 -8.64
CA PHE A 267 -6.16 -19.33 -8.28
C PHE A 267 -6.74 -20.74 -8.51
N GLU A 268 -6.00 -21.56 -9.27
CA GLU A 268 -6.33 -22.96 -9.48
C GLU A 268 -6.32 -23.75 -8.15
N ARG A 269 -7.32 -24.61 -7.97
CA ARG A 269 -7.54 -25.35 -6.72
C ARG A 269 -6.81 -26.69 -6.74
N THR A 270 -5.51 -26.70 -6.42
CA THR A 270 -4.81 -27.90 -5.95
C THR A 270 -4.81 -27.96 -4.42
N PRO A 271 -5.35 -29.03 -3.80
CA PRO A 271 -5.32 -29.17 -2.34
C PRO A 271 -3.91 -29.59 -1.89
N SER A 272 -3.06 -28.62 -1.59
CA SER A 272 -1.78 -28.89 -0.92
C SER A 272 -2.03 -29.50 0.47
N ALA A 273 -1.40 -30.63 0.74
CA ALA A 273 -1.56 -31.37 1.99
C ALA A 273 -1.02 -30.56 3.17
N ARG A 274 -1.77 -30.51 4.28
CA ARG A 274 -1.35 -29.80 5.49
C ARG A 274 -0.15 -30.51 6.15
N PRO A 275 0.91 -29.80 6.53
CA PRO A 275 1.99 -30.35 7.36
C PRO A 275 1.48 -30.77 8.75
N ASP A 276 2.03 -31.87 9.27
CA ASP A 276 1.48 -32.59 10.42
C ASP A 276 1.61 -31.86 11.78
N TRP A 277 2.43 -30.81 11.85
CA TRP A 277 2.57 -29.98 13.06
C TRP A 277 1.33 -29.14 13.38
N ALA A 278 0.40 -28.99 12.43
CA ALA A 278 -0.89 -28.34 12.64
C ALA A 278 -1.91 -29.22 13.42
N SER A 279 -1.54 -30.44 13.79
CA SER A 279 -2.37 -31.43 14.51
C SER A 279 -2.12 -31.41 16.03
N GLY A 280 -2.01 -30.23 16.65
CA GLY A 280 -1.73 -30.05 18.08
C GLY A 280 -2.96 -30.22 18.97
N ALA A 281 -2.97 -31.24 19.84
CA ALA A 281 -4.10 -31.59 20.69
C ALA A 281 -4.42 -30.54 21.78
N ARG A 282 -5.72 -30.41 22.10
CA ARG A 282 -6.22 -29.70 23.29
C ARG A 282 -5.66 -30.36 24.56
N LEU A 283 -4.78 -29.68 25.26
CA LEU A 283 -4.57 -29.94 26.68
C LEU A 283 -5.69 -29.25 27.46
N GLN A 284 -6.50 -30.04 28.15
CA GLN A 284 -7.33 -29.58 29.25
C GLN A 284 -6.46 -29.49 30.49
N ASP A 285 -6.55 -28.39 31.24
CA ASP A 285 -6.31 -28.43 32.68
C ASP A 285 -7.29 -27.48 33.37
N ASP A 286 -7.77 -27.92 34.53
CA ASP A 286 -8.76 -27.23 35.36
C ASP A 286 -8.05 -26.35 36.39
N SER A 287 -8.49 -25.09 36.57
CA SER A 287 -8.70 -24.42 37.87
C SER A 287 -8.84 -22.91 37.73
N ALA A 288 -10.02 -22.37 38.03
CA ALA A 288 -10.20 -20.94 38.30
C ALA A 288 -9.61 -20.58 39.68
N PRO A 289 -9.36 -19.28 39.95
CA PRO A 289 -10.37 -18.58 40.75
C PRO A 289 -10.65 -17.11 40.36
N ALA A 290 -11.96 -16.80 40.40
CA ALA A 290 -12.62 -15.54 40.80
C ALA A 290 -12.07 -14.15 40.38
N ASP A 291 -12.91 -13.42 39.63
CA ASP A 291 -12.86 -11.96 39.48
C ASP A 291 -13.02 -11.20 40.82
N PRO A 292 -12.33 -10.07 41.00
CA PRO A 292 -12.79 -8.97 41.85
C PRO A 292 -13.65 -7.97 41.06
N ALA A 293 -14.87 -7.72 41.54
CA ALA A 293 -15.82 -6.76 40.98
C ALA A 293 -15.39 -5.28 41.20
N PRO A 294 -16.01 -4.29 40.51
CA PRO A 294 -15.45 -2.93 40.39
C PRO A 294 -15.66 -2.05 41.63
N ILE A 295 -14.79 -1.06 41.82
CA ILE A 295 -14.84 -0.11 42.95
C ILE A 295 -15.09 1.32 42.47
N ASN A 296 -16.25 1.88 42.83
CA ASN A 296 -16.50 3.30 43.12
C ASN A 296 -17.99 3.50 43.47
N PRO A 297 -18.44 4.63 44.07
CA PRO A 297 -17.67 5.72 44.71
C PRO A 297 -18.16 6.05 46.15
N ALA A 298 -17.43 6.91 46.88
CA ALA A 298 -18.01 7.88 47.84
C ALA A 298 -16.95 8.86 48.40
N ASP A 299 -17.16 10.16 48.14
CA ASP A 299 -16.63 11.28 48.93
C ASP A 299 -17.35 11.35 50.30
N PRO A 300 -16.77 11.99 51.34
CA PRO A 300 -17.11 13.41 51.56
C PRO A 300 -16.03 14.30 52.24
N LEU A 301 -15.94 15.55 51.76
CA LEU A 301 -15.84 16.82 52.53
C LEU A 301 -14.62 17.02 53.48
N ASP A 302 -14.10 18.23 53.74
CA ASP A 302 -14.66 19.58 53.63
C ASP A 302 -13.56 20.67 53.61
N ALA A 303 -13.91 21.89 53.14
CA ALA A 303 -13.40 23.22 53.54
C ALA A 303 -11.86 23.56 53.49
N ASP A 304 -11.37 24.78 53.21
CA ASP A 304 -12.00 26.07 52.83
C ASP A 304 -10.94 26.97 52.12
N PRO A 305 -11.32 28.01 51.32
CA PRO A 305 -10.37 28.91 50.66
C PRO A 305 -10.24 30.29 51.34
N SER A 306 -9.04 30.88 51.28
CA SER A 306 -8.79 32.33 51.45
C SER A 306 -7.54 32.68 50.62
N SER A 307 -7.58 33.58 49.65
CA SER A 307 -7.64 35.06 49.76
C SER A 307 -6.36 35.63 50.42
N THR A 308 -5.78 36.77 50.02
CA THR A 308 -6.26 37.90 49.20
C THR A 308 -5.04 38.69 48.66
N SER A 309 -5.22 39.51 47.60
CA SER A 309 -4.55 40.82 47.35
C SER A 309 -3.02 41.01 47.59
N THR A 310 -2.28 41.79 46.78
CA THR A 310 -2.56 43.23 46.55
C THR A 310 -1.77 43.79 45.35
N SER A 311 -2.32 44.80 44.71
CA SER A 311 -1.74 45.69 43.69
C SER A 311 -0.46 46.43 44.10
N THR A 312 0.37 46.89 43.13
CA THR A 312 0.90 48.29 43.03
C THR A 312 1.96 48.48 41.92
N THR A 313 2.19 49.62 41.23
CA THR A 313 1.37 50.77 40.76
C THR A 313 2.18 51.58 39.69
N THR A 314 1.55 52.01 38.58
CA THR A 314 1.86 53.19 37.68
C THR A 314 3.08 53.34 36.74
N ASN A 315 2.74 53.91 35.56
CA ASN A 315 3.33 55.07 34.83
C ASN A 315 4.53 54.94 33.86
N GLY A 316 4.37 55.60 32.69
CA GLY A 316 5.48 56.05 31.83
C GLY A 316 5.15 56.38 30.36
N SER A 317 4.44 57.48 30.07
CA SER A 317 4.42 58.12 28.72
C SER A 317 5.82 58.70 28.38
N ALA A 318 6.21 59.13 27.16
CA ALA A 318 5.50 59.66 25.99
C ALA A 318 6.41 59.62 24.71
N PRO A 319 6.00 60.17 23.53
CA PRO A 319 6.65 59.90 22.22
C PRO A 319 7.63 60.99 21.71
N GLY A 320 8.28 60.73 20.56
CA GLY A 320 9.06 61.71 19.78
C GLY A 320 9.11 61.37 18.28
N THR A 321 8.93 62.38 17.41
CA THR A 321 8.68 62.25 15.95
C THR A 321 9.79 62.96 15.12
N PRO A 322 9.59 63.30 13.82
CA PRO A 322 10.24 62.70 12.65
C PRO A 322 11.52 63.42 12.13
N GLY A 323 12.17 62.82 11.11
CA GLY A 323 13.21 63.46 10.29
C GLY A 323 12.97 63.27 8.78
N THR A 324 12.86 64.38 8.05
CA THR A 324 12.53 64.49 6.61
C THR A 324 13.74 64.67 5.67
N GLY A 325 13.59 64.29 4.39
CA GLY A 325 14.47 64.68 3.27
C GLY A 325 14.68 63.53 2.27
N ALA A 326 14.03 63.38 1.11
CA ALA A 326 13.56 64.29 0.04
C ALA A 326 14.62 64.69 -1.02
N SER A 327 14.54 64.08 -2.21
CA SER A 327 14.88 64.55 -3.59
C SER A 327 15.28 63.33 -4.46
N ARG A 328 14.52 62.90 -5.48
CA ARG A 328 14.22 63.48 -6.81
C ARG A 328 15.38 63.47 -7.82
N THR A 329 15.28 62.57 -8.82
CA THR A 329 15.37 62.76 -10.31
C THR A 329 15.18 61.35 -10.92
N ASP A 330 14.17 60.98 -11.71
CA ASP A 330 13.54 61.55 -12.93
C ASP A 330 14.30 61.19 -14.23
N SER A 331 13.53 60.75 -15.25
CA SER A 331 13.88 60.51 -16.67
C SER A 331 14.84 59.33 -16.99
N ALA A 332 14.70 58.56 -18.08
CA ALA A 332 13.67 58.40 -19.12
C ALA A 332 13.94 57.08 -19.92
N PRO A 333 13.01 56.55 -20.75
CA PRO A 333 13.22 55.30 -21.51
C PRO A 333 13.81 55.52 -22.92
N GLY A 334 14.40 54.47 -23.52
CA GLY A 334 14.81 54.47 -24.93
C GLY A 334 15.33 53.12 -25.43
N GLU A 335 14.83 52.73 -26.60
CA GLU A 335 15.16 51.55 -27.46
C GLU A 335 14.70 50.15 -26.97
#